data_AF-A0A5E3XE27-F1
#
_entry.id   AF-A0A5E3XE27-F1
#
_cell.length_a   1.000
_cell.length_b   1.000
_cell.length_c   1.000
_cell.angle_alpha   90.00
_cell.angle_beta   90.00
_cell.angle_gamma   90.00
#
_symmetry.space_group_name_H-M   'P 1'
#
loop_
_entity.id
_entity.type
_entity.pdbx_description
1 polymer ?
#
loop_
_entity_poly.entity_id
_entity_poly.type
_entity_poly.pdbx_seq_one_letter_code
_entity_poly.pdbx_strand_id
1 'polypeptide(L)'
;MSEHFPDIDTDALKKFAAAAAAAEHAYRVSRNAPLGKAATTTTSRSAKGKARVADKATIYPRVTKCTDVVWVGEWMIQIDIDPASAPLGPHQMMAHFPYGRTGFTTKAMVGMTQIAREHAQISAPKIYGYYDNEANPVKAEVVLLEYIHGDSLEQVWHTLSPAQLDIVCDRLAELLIKLFACRGTDISTYTNVRDSPPRPASEQTKFRNPVLLAPPFDEGPLLDLPPQEALTSAHDYLIALSQRVDRVFSDSRTSAAARNMEWPRTPPLNDRDVLLARDTWTRLGSLVLYHSGGYYVPAHLSAPARQLAFGVLQAKEFGLLHTDLRMGRIIVKWEAGGTDARLIVTGWEHAHRAPLWSCARMPPFLLNGPGPESLSWEDQRAARARVFAAVLHSPLPKSWEWVVAHVFGATERWFEGVLSASWGFRDTAEVCLARLAEHWAREGPGVAFPLETGGSYLHARMFSQSPIDIDRVLVSAPAPGPGAGALSAWEEELQATDPEVLEAAMESWKAFDAVAARGEANGEVPLERTRQFVEEVRVAMNALAIGGGSQSASQQLLSAWPDPMNQVD
;
A
#
# COMPACT_ATOMS: atom_id res chain seq x y z
N MET A 1 12.04 -16.45 -28.98
CA MET A 1 12.60 -15.45 -28.05
C MET A 1 11.44 -14.60 -27.58
N SER A 2 11.49 -14.11 -26.35
CA SER A 2 10.51 -13.13 -25.86
C SER A 2 10.72 -11.82 -26.61
N GLU A 3 9.64 -11.17 -27.05
CA GLU A 3 9.70 -9.85 -27.68
C GLU A 3 9.89 -8.77 -26.61
N HIS A 4 9.34 -8.98 -25.42
CA HIS A 4 9.37 -8.01 -24.31
C HIS A 4 10.60 -8.18 -23.41
N PHE A 5 11.16 -9.39 -23.34
CA PHE A 5 12.32 -9.71 -22.53
C PHE A 5 13.44 -10.26 -23.41
N PRO A 6 14.07 -9.44 -24.28
CA PRO A 6 15.02 -9.92 -25.28
C PRO A 6 16.30 -10.52 -24.67
N ASP A 7 16.67 -10.10 -23.46
CA ASP A 7 17.94 -10.49 -22.82
C ASP A 7 17.88 -11.82 -22.05
N ILE A 8 16.68 -12.38 -21.86
CA ILE A 8 16.52 -13.61 -21.07
C ILE A 8 16.93 -14.85 -21.88
N ASP A 9 17.58 -15.79 -21.22
CA ASP A 9 17.77 -17.13 -21.77
C ASP A 9 16.49 -17.96 -21.59
N THR A 10 15.65 -17.99 -22.64
CA THR A 10 14.37 -18.71 -22.61
C THR A 10 14.55 -20.22 -22.35
N ASP A 11 15.64 -20.83 -22.81
CA ASP A 11 15.85 -22.27 -22.62
C ASP A 11 16.30 -22.58 -21.18
N ALA A 12 17.08 -21.68 -20.56
CA ALA A 12 17.34 -21.74 -19.13
C ALA A 12 16.08 -21.54 -18.30
N LEU A 13 15.20 -20.60 -18.67
CA LEU A 13 13.91 -20.38 -18.01
C LEU A 13 13.02 -21.65 -18.07
N LYS A 14 12.95 -22.31 -19.23
CA LYS A 14 12.23 -23.60 -19.38
C LYS A 14 12.77 -24.68 -18.45
N LYS A 15 14.11 -24.82 -18.35
CA LYS A 15 14.74 -25.79 -17.45
C LYS A 15 14.42 -25.47 -15.99
N PHE A 16 14.45 -24.19 -15.63
CA PHE A 16 14.11 -23.74 -14.28
C PHE A 16 12.64 -24.06 -13.93
N ALA A 17 11.70 -23.74 -14.82
CA ALA A 17 10.28 -24.05 -14.64
C ALA A 17 10.02 -25.57 -14.58
N ALA A 18 10.68 -26.36 -15.43
CA ALA A 18 10.59 -27.82 -15.37
C ALA A 18 11.09 -28.38 -14.02
N ALA A 19 12.19 -27.86 -13.49
CA ALA A 19 12.70 -28.26 -12.17
C ALA A 19 11.74 -27.88 -11.04
N ALA A 20 11.18 -26.67 -11.08
CA ALA A 20 10.18 -26.22 -10.12
C ALA A 20 8.89 -27.07 -10.17
N ALA A 21 8.43 -27.43 -11.37
CA ALA A 21 7.28 -28.32 -11.56
C ALA A 21 7.55 -29.73 -11.01
N ALA A 22 8.77 -30.25 -11.19
CA ALA A 22 9.18 -31.56 -10.69
C ALA A 22 9.18 -31.57 -9.16
N ALA A 23 9.71 -30.50 -8.55
CA ALA A 23 9.72 -30.32 -7.10
C ALA A 23 8.30 -30.26 -6.53
N GLU A 24 7.40 -29.49 -7.16
CA GLU A 24 6.00 -29.40 -6.73
C GLU A 24 5.27 -30.75 -6.88
N HIS A 25 5.47 -31.45 -8.00
CA HIS A 25 4.94 -32.80 -8.17
C HIS A 25 5.39 -33.73 -7.04
N ALA A 26 6.70 -33.77 -6.77
CA ALA A 26 7.27 -34.63 -5.73
C ALA A 26 6.72 -34.28 -4.33
N TYR A 27 6.53 -32.99 -4.05
CA TYR A 27 5.89 -32.51 -2.82
C TYR A 27 4.46 -33.05 -2.70
N ARG A 28 3.63 -32.94 -3.75
CA ARG A 28 2.24 -33.45 -3.72
C ARG A 28 2.15 -34.97 -3.63
N VAL A 29 3.02 -35.72 -4.29
CA VAL A 29 3.13 -37.18 -4.11
C VAL A 29 3.40 -37.51 -2.64
N SER A 30 4.31 -36.78 -2.00
CA SER A 30 4.65 -37.03 -0.59
C SER A 30 3.50 -36.68 0.37
N ARG A 31 2.74 -35.64 0.07
CA ARG A 31 1.58 -35.20 0.87
C ARG A 31 0.38 -36.12 0.72
N ASN A 32 0.15 -36.66 -0.48
CA ASN A 32 -0.96 -37.55 -0.79
C ASN A 32 -0.64 -39.03 -0.50
N ALA A 33 0.62 -39.35 -0.15
CA ALA A 33 0.96 -40.69 0.29
C ALA A 33 0.06 -41.02 1.50
N PRO A 34 -0.71 -42.12 1.45
CA PRO A 34 -1.60 -42.47 2.54
C PRO A 34 -0.76 -42.51 3.81
N LEU A 35 -1.13 -41.67 4.80
CA LEU A 35 -0.61 -41.73 6.15
C LEU A 35 -0.89 -43.15 6.62
N GLY A 36 0.09 -44.04 6.46
CA GLY A 36 -0.08 -45.46 6.71
C GLY A 36 -0.70 -45.58 8.10
N LYS A 37 -1.90 -46.16 8.17
CA LYS A 37 -2.70 -46.30 9.40
C LYS A 37 -1.73 -46.55 10.53
N ALA A 38 -1.58 -45.57 11.43
CA ALA A 38 -0.62 -45.62 12.52
C ALA A 38 -0.80 -46.98 13.19
N ALA A 39 0.16 -47.87 12.96
CA ALA A 39 0.06 -49.25 13.41
C ALA A 39 -0.11 -49.17 14.91
N THR A 40 -1.32 -49.50 15.37
CA THR A 40 -1.72 -49.44 16.77
C THR A 40 -0.76 -50.33 17.55
N THR A 41 0.14 -49.68 18.27
CA THR A 41 0.81 -50.14 19.49
C THR A 41 0.70 -51.64 19.75
N THR A 42 1.63 -52.39 19.17
CA THR A 42 2.18 -53.57 19.84
C THR A 42 3.67 -53.36 19.98
N THR A 43 4.07 -53.25 21.23
CA THR A 43 5.42 -53.03 21.74
C THR A 43 6.41 -54.04 21.15
N SER A 44 7.20 -53.63 20.16
CA SER A 44 8.50 -54.27 19.94
C SER A 44 9.55 -53.20 19.64
N ARG A 45 10.52 -53.10 20.55
CA ARG A 45 11.69 -52.25 20.42
C ARG A 45 12.63 -52.90 19.39
N SER A 46 13.27 -52.06 18.58
CA SER A 46 14.41 -52.37 17.69
C SER A 46 14.10 -52.99 16.32
N ALA A 47 13.57 -52.18 15.41
CA ALA A 47 13.91 -52.33 14.00
C ALA A 47 13.99 -50.95 13.36
N LYS A 48 15.22 -50.48 13.09
CA LYS A 48 15.49 -49.37 12.16
C LYS A 48 15.14 -49.86 10.74
N GLY A 49 13.84 -50.00 10.47
CA GLY A 49 13.34 -50.29 9.14
C GLY A 49 13.54 -49.06 8.28
N LYS A 50 14.59 -49.07 7.46
CA LYS A 50 14.69 -48.18 6.29
C LYS A 50 13.43 -48.42 5.47
N ALA A 51 12.44 -47.53 5.59
CA ALA A 51 11.29 -47.53 4.71
C ALA A 51 11.85 -47.52 3.29
N ARG A 52 11.63 -48.62 2.55
CA ARG A 52 12.04 -48.71 1.15
C ARG A 52 11.38 -47.54 0.46
N VAL A 53 12.20 -46.57 0.06
CA VAL A 53 11.86 -45.58 -0.96
C VAL A 53 11.63 -46.42 -2.22
N ALA A 54 10.44 -46.98 -2.35
CA ALA A 54 10.02 -47.66 -3.57
C ALA A 54 10.19 -46.68 -4.70
N ASP A 55 10.80 -47.15 -5.79
CA ASP A 55 11.29 -46.41 -6.95
C ASP A 55 10.43 -45.18 -7.28
N LYS A 56 10.83 -44.01 -6.73
CA LYS A 56 10.33 -42.73 -7.19
C LYS A 56 11.00 -42.49 -8.54
N ALA A 57 10.40 -43.01 -9.61
CA ALA A 57 10.82 -42.70 -10.96
C ALA A 57 11.01 -41.18 -11.05
N THR A 58 12.24 -40.75 -11.35
CA THR A 58 12.55 -39.33 -11.51
C THR A 58 11.70 -38.81 -12.66
N ILE A 59 10.83 -37.85 -12.35
CA ILE A 59 9.95 -37.24 -13.33
C ILE A 59 10.69 -36.06 -13.97
N TYR A 60 10.54 -35.93 -15.29
CA TYR A 60 11.13 -34.86 -16.08
C TYR A 60 10.01 -34.05 -16.74
N PRO A 61 9.49 -33.01 -16.07
CA PRO A 61 8.46 -32.16 -16.64
C PRO A 61 8.94 -31.52 -17.94
N ARG A 62 8.07 -31.51 -18.94
CA ARG A 62 8.35 -30.97 -20.27
C ARG A 62 7.58 -29.67 -20.45
N VAL A 63 8.31 -28.57 -20.58
CA VAL A 63 7.72 -27.28 -20.97
C VAL A 63 7.38 -27.33 -22.46
N THR A 64 6.12 -27.08 -22.80
CA THR A 64 5.61 -27.15 -24.18
C THR A 64 5.63 -25.78 -24.85
N LYS A 65 5.41 -24.70 -24.10
CA LYS A 65 5.29 -23.35 -24.63
C LYS A 65 5.72 -22.30 -23.61
N CYS A 66 6.29 -21.21 -24.10
CA CYS A 66 6.49 -19.96 -23.38
C CYS A 66 5.88 -18.84 -24.22
N THR A 67 5.01 -18.01 -23.64
CA THR A 67 4.30 -16.93 -24.36
C THR A 67 4.38 -15.65 -23.55
N ASP A 68 4.77 -14.55 -24.19
CA ASP A 68 4.65 -13.21 -23.60
C ASP A 68 3.16 -12.88 -23.44
N VAL A 69 2.77 -12.42 -22.25
CA VAL A 69 1.40 -12.06 -21.93
C VAL A 69 1.38 -10.83 -21.04
N VAL A 70 0.31 -10.04 -21.14
CA VAL A 70 -0.02 -9.06 -20.09
C VAL A 70 -0.93 -9.76 -19.10
N TRP A 71 -0.46 -9.96 -17.88
CA TRP A 71 -1.23 -10.55 -16.80
C TRP A 71 -1.23 -9.56 -15.64
N VAL A 72 -2.40 -9.29 -15.07
CA VAL A 72 -2.60 -8.32 -13.96
C VAL A 72 -1.97 -6.94 -14.19
N GLY A 73 -1.99 -6.47 -15.45
CA GLY A 73 -1.44 -5.17 -15.85
C GLY A 73 0.07 -5.17 -16.12
N GLU A 74 0.75 -6.32 -16.01
CA GLU A 74 2.19 -6.44 -16.21
C GLU A 74 2.56 -7.43 -17.31
N TRP A 75 3.65 -7.13 -18.01
CA TRP A 75 4.26 -8.07 -18.93
C TRP A 75 4.92 -9.20 -18.17
N MET A 76 4.58 -10.43 -18.53
CA MET A 76 5.11 -11.66 -17.95
C MET A 76 5.26 -12.72 -19.04
N ILE A 77 5.89 -13.84 -18.71
CA ILE A 77 5.93 -15.02 -19.59
C ILE A 77 5.10 -16.14 -18.98
N GLN A 78 4.02 -16.52 -19.66
CA GLN A 78 3.27 -17.72 -19.34
C GLN A 78 4.03 -18.95 -19.82
N ILE A 79 4.19 -19.93 -18.94
CA ILE A 79 4.91 -21.19 -19.20
C ILE A 79 3.92 -22.35 -19.10
N ASP A 80 3.68 -23.03 -20.21
CA ASP A 80 2.82 -24.22 -20.27
C ASP A 80 3.66 -25.49 -20.10
N ILE A 81 3.25 -26.36 -19.18
CA ILE A 81 3.90 -27.64 -18.85
C ILE A 81 2.98 -28.76 -19.29
N ASP A 82 3.54 -29.76 -19.99
CA ASP A 82 2.82 -30.95 -20.40
C ASP A 82 2.26 -31.70 -19.17
N PRO A 83 0.93 -31.77 -18.98
CA PRO A 83 0.33 -32.43 -17.83
C PRO A 83 0.74 -33.90 -17.69
N ALA A 84 0.98 -34.59 -18.80
CA ALA A 84 1.41 -36.00 -18.77
C ALA A 84 2.81 -36.15 -18.18
N SER A 85 3.66 -35.13 -18.32
CA SER A 85 5.03 -35.13 -17.81
C SER A 85 5.13 -34.76 -16.34
N ALA A 86 4.11 -34.15 -15.73
CA ALA A 86 4.05 -33.83 -14.31
C ALA A 86 2.59 -33.78 -13.81
N PRO A 87 1.90 -34.93 -13.68
CA PRO A 87 0.43 -34.95 -13.51
C PRO A 87 -0.08 -34.38 -12.18
N LEU A 88 0.79 -34.25 -11.18
CA LEU A 88 0.51 -33.57 -9.91
C LEU A 88 1.22 -32.21 -9.79
N GLY A 89 2.03 -31.83 -10.78
CA GLY A 89 2.67 -30.52 -10.83
C GLY A 89 1.72 -29.45 -11.35
N PRO A 90 2.17 -28.19 -11.45
CA PRO A 90 1.43 -27.16 -12.14
C PRO A 90 1.47 -27.40 -13.65
N HIS A 91 0.34 -27.18 -14.31
CA HIS A 91 0.24 -27.25 -15.78
C HIS A 91 0.59 -25.91 -16.42
N GLN A 92 0.49 -24.81 -15.66
CA GLN A 92 0.82 -23.46 -16.10
C GLN A 92 1.53 -22.72 -14.95
N MET A 93 2.50 -21.89 -15.31
CA MET A 93 3.19 -20.98 -14.41
C MET A 93 3.30 -19.60 -15.06
N MET A 94 3.49 -18.57 -14.25
CA MET A 94 3.88 -17.24 -14.70
C MET A 94 5.32 -16.97 -14.29
N ALA A 95 6.16 -16.53 -15.23
CA ALA A 95 7.46 -15.96 -14.92
C ALA A 95 7.33 -14.44 -14.87
N HIS A 96 7.46 -13.88 -13.67
CA HIS A 96 7.51 -12.46 -13.39
C HIS A 96 8.94 -11.97 -13.29
N PHE A 97 9.21 -10.76 -13.76
CA PHE A 97 10.53 -10.13 -13.76
C PHE A 97 10.43 -8.81 -12.98
N PRO A 98 10.61 -8.85 -11.64
CA PRO A 98 10.39 -7.69 -10.79
C PRO A 98 11.30 -6.52 -11.19
N TYR A 99 10.72 -5.32 -11.29
CA TYR A 99 11.47 -4.10 -11.59
C TYR A 99 11.74 -3.30 -10.32
N GLY A 100 12.98 -2.88 -10.12
CA GLY A 100 13.39 -2.06 -8.97
C GLY A 100 14.83 -2.32 -8.59
N ARG A 101 15.14 -2.24 -7.30
CA ARG A 101 16.49 -2.46 -6.79
C ARG A 101 16.92 -3.91 -6.95
N THR A 102 17.94 -4.13 -7.81
CA THR A 102 18.59 -5.43 -8.00
C THR A 102 18.99 -6.05 -6.66
N GLY A 103 18.63 -7.32 -6.49
CA GLY A 103 18.87 -8.13 -5.29
C GLY A 103 17.82 -7.99 -4.20
N PHE A 104 16.98 -6.96 -4.26
CA PHE A 104 16.05 -6.63 -3.19
C PHE A 104 14.59 -6.75 -3.62
N THR A 105 14.22 -6.28 -4.81
CA THR A 105 12.81 -6.31 -5.26
C THR A 105 12.29 -7.74 -5.39
N THR A 106 13.08 -8.66 -5.94
CA THR A 106 12.71 -10.09 -5.97
C THR A 106 12.52 -10.65 -4.56
N LYS A 107 13.40 -10.32 -3.63
CA LYS A 107 13.29 -10.77 -2.24
C LYS A 107 12.07 -10.19 -1.53
N ALA A 108 11.78 -8.91 -1.79
CA ALA A 108 10.59 -8.22 -1.29
C ALA A 108 9.33 -8.91 -1.78
N MET A 109 9.23 -9.17 -3.09
CA MET A 109 8.10 -9.89 -3.66
C MET A 109 7.89 -11.23 -2.98
N VAL A 110 8.94 -12.04 -2.88
CA VAL A 110 8.88 -13.39 -2.30
C VAL A 110 8.47 -13.33 -0.83
N GLY A 111 9.16 -12.48 -0.07
CA GLY A 111 8.97 -12.36 1.36
C GLY A 111 7.61 -11.79 1.72
N MET A 112 7.17 -10.72 1.06
CA MET A 112 5.86 -10.11 1.29
C MET A 112 4.71 -11.03 0.84
N THR A 113 4.88 -11.80 -0.23
CA THR A 113 3.91 -12.84 -0.63
C THR A 113 3.78 -13.91 0.45
N GLN A 114 4.89 -14.35 1.07
CA GLN A 114 4.86 -15.30 2.18
C GLN A 114 4.15 -14.71 3.40
N ILE A 115 4.46 -13.47 3.78
CA ILE A 115 3.77 -12.78 4.87
C ILE A 115 2.25 -12.70 4.62
N ALA A 116 1.85 -12.28 3.43
CA ALA A 116 0.45 -12.18 3.05
C ALA A 116 -0.28 -13.53 3.16
N ARG A 117 0.32 -14.61 2.66
CA ARG A 117 -0.31 -15.94 2.65
C ARG A 117 -0.33 -16.60 4.03
N GLU A 118 0.81 -16.60 4.72
CA GLU A 118 1.02 -17.40 5.93
C GLU A 118 0.56 -16.69 7.19
N HIS A 119 0.76 -15.37 7.26
CA HIS A 119 0.43 -14.57 8.45
C HIS A 119 -0.89 -13.82 8.30
N ALA A 120 -1.15 -13.19 7.14
CA ALA A 120 -2.38 -12.43 6.92
C ALA A 120 -3.56 -13.26 6.39
N GLN A 121 -3.31 -14.49 5.94
CA GLN A 121 -4.32 -15.36 5.29
C GLN A 121 -4.99 -14.68 4.09
N ILE A 122 -4.21 -13.89 3.36
CA ILE A 122 -4.61 -13.25 2.11
C ILE A 122 -4.31 -14.21 0.96
N SER A 123 -5.23 -14.30 0.01
CA SER A 123 -5.00 -15.10 -1.19
C SER A 123 -4.02 -14.36 -2.10
N ALA A 124 -2.89 -15.00 -2.38
CA ALA A 124 -1.85 -14.53 -3.31
C ALA A 124 -1.32 -15.73 -4.11
N PRO A 125 -0.71 -15.54 -5.29
CA PRO A 125 -0.12 -16.64 -6.07
C PRO A 125 0.93 -17.41 -5.28
N LYS A 126 0.99 -18.74 -5.46
CA LYS A 126 2.06 -19.55 -4.86
C LYS A 126 3.36 -19.29 -5.61
N ILE A 127 4.47 -19.17 -4.88
CA ILE A 127 5.81 -19.09 -5.48
C ILE A 127 6.38 -20.49 -5.58
N TYR A 128 6.74 -20.91 -6.80
CA TYR A 128 7.38 -22.19 -7.07
C TYR A 128 8.90 -22.12 -6.98
N GLY A 129 9.49 -20.96 -7.26
CA GLY A 129 10.92 -20.70 -7.19
C GLY A 129 11.25 -19.30 -7.70
N TYR A 130 12.47 -18.83 -7.44
CA TYR A 130 12.95 -17.55 -7.98
C TYR A 130 14.47 -17.53 -8.15
N TYR A 131 14.97 -16.53 -8.88
CA TYR A 131 16.36 -16.07 -8.87
C TYR A 131 16.41 -14.58 -8.53
N ASP A 132 17.24 -14.20 -7.56
CA ASP A 132 17.33 -12.85 -6.99
C ASP A 132 18.59 -12.07 -7.41
N ASN A 133 19.25 -12.51 -8.48
CA ASN A 133 20.38 -11.82 -9.10
C ASN A 133 20.44 -12.16 -10.57
N GLU A 134 21.01 -11.25 -11.36
CA GLU A 134 21.21 -11.43 -12.80
C GLU A 134 22.25 -12.50 -13.14
N ALA A 135 23.19 -12.80 -12.24
CA ALA A 135 24.24 -13.81 -12.43
C ALA A 135 23.72 -15.26 -12.27
N ASN A 136 22.60 -15.57 -12.94
CA ASN A 136 21.97 -16.88 -12.95
C ASN A 136 21.76 -17.38 -14.42
N PRO A 137 21.42 -18.66 -14.64
CA PRO A 137 21.26 -19.20 -15.98
C PRO A 137 20.24 -18.47 -16.87
N VAL A 138 19.19 -17.87 -16.30
CA VAL A 138 18.16 -17.10 -17.02
C VAL A 138 18.65 -15.70 -17.42
N LYS A 139 19.74 -15.21 -16.80
CA LYS A 139 20.33 -13.87 -16.98
C LYS A 139 19.44 -12.71 -16.55
N ALA A 140 18.46 -12.97 -15.70
CA ALA A 140 17.56 -11.97 -15.16
C ALA A 140 17.04 -12.41 -13.80
N GLU A 141 16.69 -11.46 -12.94
CA GLU A 141 15.85 -11.75 -11.78
C GLU A 141 14.48 -12.23 -12.23
N VAL A 142 14.00 -13.32 -11.63
CA VAL A 142 12.76 -13.95 -12.06
C VAL A 142 12.08 -14.67 -10.91
N VAL A 143 10.76 -14.59 -10.85
CA VAL A 143 9.93 -15.33 -9.89
C VAL A 143 8.93 -16.19 -10.67
N LEU A 144 8.92 -17.49 -10.39
CA LEU A 144 7.93 -18.43 -10.92
C LEU A 144 6.72 -18.47 -9.99
N LEU A 145 5.59 -17.96 -10.48
CA LEU A 145 4.33 -17.89 -9.78
C LEU A 145 3.34 -18.95 -10.28
N GLU A 146 2.40 -19.29 -9.41
CA GLU A 146 1.16 -19.96 -9.74
C GLU A 146 0.36 -19.15 -10.75
N TYR A 147 -0.03 -19.79 -11.84
CA TYR A 147 -1.05 -19.23 -12.72
C TYR A 147 -2.42 -19.31 -12.03
N ILE A 148 -3.04 -18.15 -11.81
CA ILE A 148 -4.35 -18.06 -11.19
C ILE A 148 -5.39 -17.91 -12.30
N HIS A 149 -6.30 -18.89 -12.39
CA HIS A 149 -7.48 -18.79 -13.24
C HIS A 149 -8.47 -17.78 -12.64
N GLY A 150 -8.86 -16.79 -13.45
CA GLY A 150 -9.81 -15.74 -13.13
C GLY A 150 -9.57 -14.54 -14.05
N ASP A 151 -10.39 -13.52 -13.91
CA ASP A 151 -10.28 -12.27 -14.65
C ASP A 151 -9.74 -11.18 -13.74
N SER A 152 -9.03 -10.18 -14.29
CA SER A 152 -8.65 -9.02 -13.48
C SER A 152 -9.91 -8.22 -13.13
N LEU A 153 -9.95 -7.64 -11.93
CA LEU A 153 -11.08 -6.84 -11.47
C LEU A 153 -11.35 -5.68 -12.44
N GLU A 154 -10.30 -5.11 -13.02
CA GLU A 154 -10.38 -4.05 -14.04
C GLU A 154 -11.18 -4.48 -15.28
N GLN A 155 -11.02 -5.72 -15.73
CA GLN A 155 -11.73 -6.25 -16.90
C GLN A 155 -13.21 -6.52 -16.62
N VAL A 156 -13.54 -6.99 -15.42
CA VAL A 156 -14.91 -7.43 -15.11
C VAL A 156 -15.75 -6.38 -14.39
N TRP A 157 -15.16 -5.33 -13.81
CA TRP A 157 -15.87 -4.36 -12.96
C TRP A 157 -17.18 -3.86 -13.56
N HIS A 158 -17.12 -3.34 -14.79
CA HIS A 158 -18.27 -2.77 -15.51
C HIS A 158 -19.32 -3.81 -15.94
N THR A 159 -18.99 -5.09 -15.82
CA THR A 159 -19.89 -6.22 -16.14
C THR A 159 -20.50 -6.87 -14.91
N LEU A 160 -20.07 -6.47 -13.71
CA LEU A 160 -20.57 -7.02 -12.46
C LEU A 160 -22.03 -6.59 -12.25
N SER A 161 -22.89 -7.55 -11.90
CA SER A 161 -24.21 -7.22 -11.38
C SER A 161 -24.09 -6.51 -10.01
N PRO A 162 -25.11 -5.76 -9.56
CA PRO A 162 -25.07 -5.10 -8.26
C PRO A 162 -24.74 -6.05 -7.09
N ALA A 163 -25.31 -7.26 -7.08
CA ALA A 163 -25.03 -8.26 -6.05
C ALA A 163 -23.58 -8.76 -6.09
N GLN A 164 -23.00 -8.93 -7.28
CA GLN A 164 -21.59 -9.28 -7.43
C GLN A 164 -20.67 -8.14 -6.99
N LEU A 165 -21.06 -6.90 -7.27
CA LEU A 165 -20.32 -5.73 -6.81
C LEU A 165 -20.31 -5.63 -5.29
N ASP A 166 -21.43 -5.92 -4.62
CA ASP A 166 -21.51 -5.99 -3.16
C ASP A 166 -20.56 -7.07 -2.62
N ILE A 167 -20.57 -8.28 -3.19
CA ILE A 167 -19.64 -9.37 -2.83
C ILE A 167 -18.17 -8.92 -2.98
N VAL A 168 -17.83 -8.27 -4.10
CA VAL A 168 -16.46 -7.78 -4.34
C VAL A 168 -16.09 -6.72 -3.31
N CYS A 169 -16.99 -5.79 -2.99
CA CYS A 169 -16.76 -4.76 -1.98
C CYS A 169 -16.57 -5.36 -0.58
N ASP A 170 -17.35 -6.38 -0.21
CA ASP A 170 -17.20 -7.11 1.05
C ASP A 170 -15.84 -7.81 1.14
N ARG A 171 -15.41 -8.45 0.05
CA ARG A 171 -14.10 -9.12 -0.03
C ARG A 171 -12.93 -8.13 -0.05
N LEU A 172 -13.11 -6.94 -0.63
CA LEU A 172 -12.13 -5.85 -0.53
C LEU A 172 -12.02 -5.35 0.92
N ALA A 173 -13.14 -5.15 1.61
CA ALA A 173 -13.14 -4.77 3.03
C ALA A 173 -12.41 -5.83 3.90
N GLU A 174 -12.69 -7.12 3.66
CA GLU A 174 -11.99 -8.23 4.32
C GLU A 174 -10.48 -8.17 4.09
N LEU A 175 -10.06 -7.92 2.85
CA LEU A 175 -8.65 -7.77 2.47
C LEU A 175 -7.98 -6.60 3.22
N LEU A 176 -8.61 -5.43 3.26
CA LEU A 176 -8.07 -4.24 3.95
C LEU A 176 -7.90 -4.49 5.45
N ILE A 177 -8.85 -5.17 6.09
CA ILE A 177 -8.75 -5.54 7.51
C ILE A 177 -7.62 -6.55 7.73
N LYS A 178 -7.46 -7.56 6.86
CA LYS A 178 -6.37 -8.53 6.98
C LYS A 178 -5.00 -7.90 6.80
N LEU A 179 -4.83 -7.01 5.83
CA LEU A 179 -3.60 -6.24 5.62
C LEU A 179 -3.25 -5.45 6.89
N PHE A 180 -4.24 -4.73 7.42
CA PHE A 180 -4.10 -3.93 8.62
C PHE A 180 -3.78 -4.80 9.85
N ALA A 181 -4.52 -5.89 10.07
CA ALA A 181 -4.35 -6.79 11.22
C ALA A 181 -3.04 -7.61 11.18
N CYS A 182 -2.37 -7.70 10.03
CA CYS A 182 -1.05 -8.32 9.90
C CYS A 182 0.05 -7.43 10.49
N ARG A 183 0.10 -7.35 11.83
CA ARG A 183 1.01 -6.50 12.61
C ARG A 183 2.46 -7.01 12.67
N GLY A 184 3.38 -6.10 12.98
CA GLY A 184 4.81 -6.35 13.17
C GLY A 184 5.46 -5.18 13.90
N THR A 185 6.69 -5.37 14.38
CA THR A 185 7.36 -4.42 15.29
C THR A 185 8.20 -3.36 14.58
N ASP A 186 8.38 -3.50 13.28
CA ASP A 186 9.19 -2.63 12.43
C ASP A 186 8.44 -2.22 11.16
N ILE A 187 8.78 -1.02 10.67
CA ILE A 187 8.41 -0.46 9.38
C ILE A 187 9.48 -0.90 8.40
N SER A 188 9.17 -1.94 7.62
CA SER A 188 10.11 -2.61 6.74
C SER A 188 9.40 -3.40 5.64
N THR A 189 10.18 -3.82 4.66
CA THR A 189 9.82 -4.78 3.64
C THR A 189 10.51 -6.10 3.97
N TYR A 190 9.74 -7.19 4.03
CA TYR A 190 10.29 -8.49 4.39
C TYR A 190 11.13 -9.05 3.24
N THR A 191 12.45 -8.99 3.39
CA THR A 191 13.44 -9.43 2.40
C THR A 191 14.30 -10.59 2.90
N ASN A 192 14.04 -11.08 4.11
CA ASN A 192 14.79 -12.18 4.73
C ASN A 192 14.36 -13.56 4.19
N VAL A 193 14.51 -13.72 2.89
CA VAL A 193 14.31 -14.97 2.16
C VAL A 193 15.67 -15.55 1.75
N ARG A 194 15.75 -16.87 1.58
CA ARG A 194 17.01 -17.54 1.25
C ARG A 194 17.49 -17.18 -0.15
N ASP A 195 18.73 -16.71 -0.29
CA ASP A 195 19.34 -16.39 -1.58
C ASP A 195 19.15 -17.49 -2.63
N SER A 196 18.88 -17.09 -3.89
CA SER A 196 18.72 -18.02 -5.00
C SER A 196 19.38 -17.53 -6.30
N PRO A 197 20.38 -18.25 -6.85
CA PRO A 197 21.04 -19.42 -6.25
C PRO A 197 21.78 -19.08 -4.94
N PRO A 198 22.07 -20.07 -4.08
CA PRO A 198 22.85 -19.83 -2.87
C PRO A 198 24.18 -19.16 -3.20
N ARG A 199 24.40 -17.96 -2.65
CA ARG A 199 25.65 -17.22 -2.84
C ARG A 199 26.70 -17.68 -1.82
N PRO A 200 28.01 -17.67 -2.16
CA PRO A 200 29.06 -17.89 -1.19
C PRO A 200 28.95 -16.87 -0.05
N ALA A 201 29.35 -17.25 1.16
CA ALA A 201 29.20 -16.40 2.35
C ALA A 201 29.89 -15.01 2.23
N SER A 202 30.89 -14.89 1.35
CA SER A 202 31.57 -13.62 1.03
C SER A 202 30.72 -12.65 0.21
N GLU A 203 29.71 -13.14 -0.50
CA GLU A 203 28.81 -12.38 -1.38
C GLU A 203 27.42 -12.15 -0.78
N GLN A 204 27.16 -12.71 0.41
CA GLN A 204 25.93 -12.41 1.14
C GLN A 204 25.88 -10.92 1.44
N THR A 205 24.74 -10.31 1.13
CA THR A 205 24.54 -8.86 1.25
C THR A 205 24.89 -8.38 2.65
N LYS A 206 25.62 -7.26 2.74
CA LYS A 206 25.97 -6.61 4.02
C LYS A 206 24.74 -6.26 4.87
N PHE A 207 23.58 -6.14 4.23
CA PHE A 207 22.30 -5.88 4.89
C PHE A 207 21.78 -7.16 5.55
N ARG A 208 22.13 -7.33 6.82
CA ARG A 208 21.48 -8.31 7.71
C ARG A 208 20.15 -7.79 8.28
N ASN A 209 19.94 -6.47 8.23
CA ASN A 209 18.76 -5.82 8.75
C ASN A 209 17.64 -5.82 7.69
N PRO A 210 16.37 -5.92 8.09
CA PRO A 210 15.25 -5.65 7.19
C PRO A 210 15.40 -4.24 6.61
N VAL A 211 15.02 -4.09 5.33
CA VAL A 211 15.11 -2.82 4.60
C VAL A 211 13.71 -2.32 4.30
N LEU A 212 13.55 -1.02 4.12
CA LEU A 212 12.30 -0.40 3.72
C LEU A 212 12.34 -0.11 2.21
N LEU A 213 11.57 -0.88 1.47
CA LEU A 213 11.40 -0.75 0.02
C LEU A 213 9.95 -0.31 -0.20
N ALA A 214 9.78 0.99 -0.34
CA ALA A 214 8.51 1.61 -0.70
C ALA A 214 8.83 2.69 -1.75
N PRO A 215 7.86 3.07 -2.60
CA PRO A 215 8.08 4.08 -3.65
C PRO A 215 8.86 5.33 -3.18
N PRO A 216 8.54 5.93 -2.01
CA PRO A 216 9.28 7.08 -1.48
C PRO A 216 10.78 6.88 -1.21
N PHE A 217 11.23 5.64 -1.06
CA PHE A 217 12.59 5.25 -0.66
C PHE A 217 13.33 4.44 -1.72
N ASP A 218 12.63 3.97 -2.77
CA ASP A 218 13.16 2.99 -3.71
C ASP A 218 12.76 3.26 -5.16
N GLU A 219 12.70 4.54 -5.55
CA GLU A 219 12.42 4.96 -6.92
C GLU A 219 13.42 6.02 -7.43
N GLY A 220 13.60 6.05 -8.74
CA GLY A 220 14.45 7.03 -9.43
C GLY A 220 15.89 7.05 -8.87
N PRO A 221 16.46 8.24 -8.56
CA PRO A 221 17.83 8.35 -8.05
C PRO A 221 18.10 7.62 -6.72
N LEU A 222 17.06 7.24 -5.95
CA LEU A 222 17.22 6.51 -4.69
C LEU A 222 17.64 5.04 -4.92
N LEU A 223 17.40 4.48 -6.10
CA LEU A 223 17.82 3.12 -6.47
C LEU A 223 19.35 2.97 -6.42
N ASP A 224 20.09 4.03 -6.73
CA ASP A 224 21.55 4.07 -6.73
C ASP A 224 22.16 4.27 -5.32
N LEU A 225 21.37 4.70 -4.34
CA LEU A 225 21.81 4.88 -2.95
C LEU A 225 21.59 3.62 -2.12
N PRO A 226 22.30 3.41 -0.99
CA PRO A 226 21.99 2.32 -0.07
C PRO A 226 20.51 2.33 0.38
N PRO A 227 19.86 1.15 0.50
CA PRO A 227 18.46 1.08 0.91
C PRO A 227 18.26 1.63 2.32
N GLN A 228 17.06 2.17 2.59
CA GLN A 228 16.69 2.60 3.94
C GLN A 228 16.57 1.38 4.85
N GLU A 229 17.22 1.41 6.02
CA GLU A 229 17.03 0.36 7.03
C GLU A 229 15.64 0.46 7.67
N ALA A 230 15.16 -0.66 8.22
CA ALA A 230 13.92 -0.72 8.96
C ALA A 230 13.84 0.30 10.09
N LEU A 231 12.64 0.83 10.30
CA LEU A 231 12.36 1.85 11.30
C LEU A 231 11.42 1.29 12.37
N THR A 232 11.46 1.82 13.58
CA THR A 232 10.70 1.24 14.72
C THR A 232 9.64 2.18 15.29
N SER A 233 9.47 3.37 14.68
CA SER A 233 8.46 4.34 15.08
C SER A 233 7.89 5.11 13.88
N ALA A 234 6.64 5.55 13.99
CA ALA A 234 6.01 6.44 13.01
C ALA A 234 6.75 7.79 12.89
N HIS A 235 7.34 8.25 14.00
CA HIS A 235 8.16 9.46 14.02
C HIS A 235 9.41 9.30 13.14
N ASP A 236 10.20 8.24 13.35
CA ASP A 236 11.42 7.99 12.56
C ASP A 236 11.10 7.75 11.08
N TYR A 237 9.96 7.12 10.79
CA TYR A 237 9.45 6.98 9.43
C TYR A 237 9.21 8.31 8.73
N LEU A 238 8.48 9.22 9.37
CA LEU A 238 8.23 10.56 8.82
C LEU A 238 9.52 11.40 8.72
N ILE A 239 10.44 11.27 9.69
CA ILE A 239 11.77 11.91 9.61
C ILE A 239 12.54 11.37 8.40
N ALA A 240 12.60 10.05 8.20
CA ALA A 240 13.27 9.44 7.06
C ALA A 240 12.67 9.91 5.72
N LEU A 241 11.33 10.02 5.64
CA LEU A 241 10.64 10.61 4.48
C LEU A 241 11.07 12.07 4.26
N SER A 242 11.21 12.88 5.31
CA SER A 242 11.64 14.29 5.20
C SER A 242 13.11 14.43 4.74
N GLN A 243 13.98 13.51 5.14
CA GLN A 243 15.41 13.54 4.83
C GLN A 243 15.76 13.02 3.43
N ARG A 244 14.80 12.50 2.66
CA ARG A 244 15.06 11.93 1.33
C ARG A 244 15.75 12.92 0.39
N VAL A 245 15.33 14.19 0.44
CA VAL A 245 15.80 15.23 -0.47
C VAL A 245 17.27 15.49 -0.20
N ASP A 246 17.64 15.58 1.07
CA ASP A 246 19.03 15.69 1.47
C ASP A 246 19.84 14.47 1.09
N ARG A 247 19.33 13.25 1.29
CA ARG A 247 20.03 12.01 0.88
C ARG A 247 20.36 12.03 -0.62
N VAL A 248 19.39 12.40 -1.47
CA VAL A 248 19.55 12.41 -2.93
C VAL A 248 20.53 13.49 -3.40
N PHE A 249 20.43 14.70 -2.86
CA PHE A 249 21.24 15.83 -3.32
C PHE A 249 22.61 15.93 -2.62
N SER A 250 22.90 15.10 -1.61
CA SER A 250 24.20 15.08 -0.92
C SER A 250 25.26 14.28 -1.68
N ASP A 251 24.85 13.33 -2.51
CA ASP A 251 25.76 12.61 -3.41
C ASP A 251 25.78 13.25 -4.80
N SER A 252 26.97 13.50 -5.33
CA SER A 252 27.15 14.22 -6.61
C SER A 252 26.55 13.48 -7.81
N ARG A 253 26.59 12.13 -7.81
CA ARG A 253 26.09 11.31 -8.92
C ARG A 253 24.57 11.29 -8.89
N THR A 254 23.96 11.03 -7.73
CA THR A 254 22.50 11.00 -7.61
C THR A 254 21.87 12.37 -7.72
N SER A 255 22.56 13.42 -7.26
CA SER A 255 22.15 14.82 -7.45
C SER A 255 21.99 15.18 -8.93
N ALA A 256 22.92 14.76 -9.80
CA ALA A 256 22.83 15.02 -11.23
C ALA A 256 21.61 14.32 -11.85
N ALA A 257 21.36 13.06 -11.51
CA ALA A 257 20.18 12.31 -11.95
C ALA A 257 18.88 12.96 -11.45
N ALA A 258 18.83 13.33 -10.17
CA ALA A 258 17.65 13.90 -9.51
C ALA A 258 17.21 15.28 -10.03
N ARG A 259 18.12 16.02 -10.66
CA ARG A 259 17.78 17.29 -11.32
C ARG A 259 17.00 17.07 -12.60
N ASN A 260 17.20 15.94 -13.26
CA ASN A 260 16.42 15.58 -14.43
C ASN A 260 15.15 14.85 -13.99
N MET A 261 14.04 15.58 -13.92
CA MET A 261 12.75 15.04 -13.50
C MET A 261 12.11 14.11 -14.53
N GLU A 262 12.69 14.01 -15.74
CA GLU A 262 12.15 13.26 -16.88
C GLU A 262 10.72 13.67 -17.28
N TRP A 263 10.23 14.81 -16.79
CA TRP A 263 8.91 15.33 -17.15
C TRP A 263 8.98 16.10 -18.46
N PRO A 264 8.05 15.83 -19.40
CA PRO A 264 8.00 16.57 -20.65
C PRO A 264 7.93 18.08 -20.39
N ARG A 265 8.85 18.83 -20.98
CA ARG A 265 8.90 20.31 -20.95
C ARG A 265 9.31 20.95 -19.62
N THR A 266 9.68 20.19 -18.60
CA THR A 266 10.23 20.75 -17.36
C THR A 266 11.75 20.83 -17.47
N PRO A 267 12.37 22.03 -17.36
CA PRO A 267 13.82 22.14 -17.37
C PRO A 267 14.43 21.43 -16.15
N PRO A 268 15.68 20.93 -16.24
CA PRO A 268 16.37 20.38 -15.09
C PRO A 268 16.47 21.39 -13.95
N LEU A 269 16.40 20.91 -12.72
CA LEU A 269 16.49 21.74 -11.51
C LEU A 269 17.86 22.42 -11.42
N ASN A 270 17.87 23.75 -11.29
CA ASN A 270 19.09 24.50 -11.03
C ASN A 270 19.45 24.45 -9.52
N ASP A 271 20.60 25.02 -9.14
CA ASP A 271 21.07 24.98 -7.74
C ASP A 271 20.11 25.67 -6.76
N ARG A 272 19.45 26.75 -7.21
CA ARG A 272 18.44 27.46 -6.41
C ARG A 272 17.22 26.58 -6.19
N ASP A 273 16.76 25.84 -7.19
CA ASP A 273 15.62 24.94 -7.06
C ASP A 273 15.90 23.83 -6.03
N VAL A 274 17.11 23.25 -6.08
CA VAL A 274 17.56 22.23 -5.13
C VAL A 274 17.63 22.79 -3.70
N LEU A 275 18.19 23.99 -3.51
CA LEU A 275 18.24 24.64 -2.20
C LEU A 275 16.86 24.88 -1.61
N LEU A 276 15.91 25.34 -2.44
CA LEU A 276 14.55 25.56 -2.00
C LEU A 276 13.80 24.25 -1.74
N ALA A 277 14.03 23.20 -2.53
CA ALA A 277 13.51 21.85 -2.24
C ALA A 277 14.01 21.33 -0.89
N ARG A 278 15.30 21.51 -0.57
CA ARG A 278 15.84 21.18 0.75
C ARG A 278 15.17 21.99 1.86
N ASP A 279 15.08 23.30 1.72
CA ASP A 279 14.44 24.18 2.72
C ASP A 279 12.98 23.75 3.00
N THR A 280 12.21 23.46 1.95
CA THR A 280 10.82 22.96 2.08
C THR A 280 10.76 21.64 2.85
N TRP A 281 11.58 20.64 2.52
CA TRP A 281 11.55 19.34 3.20
C TRP A 281 12.12 19.39 4.62
N THR A 282 13.12 20.25 4.89
CA THR A 282 13.59 20.53 6.26
C THR A 282 12.48 21.14 7.11
N ARG A 283 11.74 22.12 6.56
CA ARG A 283 10.58 22.73 7.23
C ARG A 283 9.48 21.70 7.48
N LEU A 284 9.13 20.88 6.48
CA LEU A 284 8.20 19.75 6.67
C LEU A 284 8.71 18.80 7.78
N GLY A 285 9.99 18.48 7.81
CA GLY A 285 10.61 17.65 8.86
C GLY A 285 10.37 18.19 10.28
N SER A 286 10.36 19.51 10.47
CA SER A 286 10.07 20.11 11.77
C SER A 286 8.63 19.90 12.27
N LEU A 287 7.69 19.60 11.36
CA LEU A 287 6.29 19.30 11.72
C LEU A 287 6.09 17.86 12.19
N VAL A 288 7.05 16.96 11.96
CA VAL A 288 6.87 15.51 12.17
C VAL A 288 6.39 15.16 13.58
N LEU A 289 6.80 15.91 14.61
CA LEU A 289 6.38 15.69 15.99
C LEU A 289 4.86 15.85 16.22
N TYR A 290 4.17 16.57 15.33
CA TYR A 290 2.71 16.75 15.35
C TYR A 290 1.97 15.75 14.46
N HIS A 291 2.68 14.95 13.66
CA HIS A 291 2.10 14.00 12.71
C HIS A 291 2.47 12.55 13.00
N SER A 292 3.16 12.27 14.11
CA SER A 292 3.48 10.89 14.52
C SER A 292 2.31 10.13 15.16
N GLY A 293 1.10 10.71 15.13
CA GLY A 293 -0.14 10.07 15.56
C GLY A 293 -0.87 10.83 16.67
N GLY A 294 -2.10 11.26 16.38
CA GLY A 294 -3.09 11.63 17.39
C GLY A 294 -3.23 13.13 17.67
N TYR A 295 -2.35 13.99 17.16
CA TYR A 295 -2.43 15.43 17.41
C TYR A 295 -3.79 16.02 16.99
N TYR A 296 -4.37 15.50 15.91
CA TYR A 296 -5.62 15.95 15.31
C TYR A 296 -6.86 15.24 15.89
N VAL A 297 -6.71 14.44 16.95
CA VAL A 297 -7.86 13.81 17.62
C VAL A 297 -8.72 14.90 18.27
N PRO A 298 -10.00 15.04 17.89
CA PRO A 298 -10.79 16.18 18.34
C PRO A 298 -10.96 16.22 19.86
N ALA A 299 -10.77 17.40 20.44
CA ALA A 299 -10.84 17.59 21.88
C ALA A 299 -12.24 17.33 22.48
N HIS A 300 -13.29 17.42 21.65
CA HIS A 300 -14.69 17.22 22.04
C HIS A 300 -15.09 15.75 22.19
N LEU A 301 -14.25 14.80 21.75
CA LEU A 301 -14.45 13.38 22.02
C LEU A 301 -14.34 13.11 23.54
N SER A 302 -15.05 12.10 24.04
CA SER A 302 -14.91 11.69 25.44
C SER A 302 -13.49 11.23 25.76
N ALA A 303 -13.08 11.30 27.02
CA ALA A 303 -11.74 10.85 27.42
C ALA A 303 -11.46 9.37 27.03
N PRO A 304 -12.39 8.41 27.22
CA PRO A 304 -12.24 7.05 26.72
C PRO A 304 -12.07 6.97 25.20
N ALA A 305 -12.86 7.73 24.45
CA ALA A 305 -12.79 7.75 22.99
C ALA A 305 -11.44 8.23 22.48
N ARG A 306 -10.93 9.33 23.03
CA ARG A 306 -9.60 9.84 22.71
C ARG A 306 -8.51 8.85 23.07
N GLN A 307 -8.59 8.21 24.25
CA GLN A 307 -7.58 7.24 24.68
C GLN A 307 -7.51 6.06 23.70
N LEU A 308 -8.65 5.59 23.22
CA LEU A 308 -8.73 4.54 22.22
C LEU A 308 -8.14 5.02 20.88
N ALA A 309 -8.50 6.23 20.42
CA ALA A 309 -7.93 6.81 19.20
C ALA A 309 -6.39 6.93 19.28
N PHE A 310 -5.87 7.46 20.40
CA PHE A 310 -4.42 7.52 20.65
C PHE A 310 -3.78 6.14 20.65
N GLY A 311 -4.41 5.14 21.27
CA GLY A 311 -3.90 3.77 21.30
C GLY A 311 -3.71 3.17 19.90
N VAL A 312 -4.58 3.49 18.95
CA VAL A 312 -4.47 3.06 17.56
C VAL A 312 -3.45 3.91 16.79
N LEU A 313 -3.55 5.24 16.86
CA LEU A 313 -2.73 6.14 16.05
C LEU A 313 -1.26 6.16 16.47
N GLN A 314 -0.97 5.89 17.75
CA GLN A 314 0.38 5.83 18.33
C GLN A 314 0.83 4.38 18.61
N ALA A 315 0.16 3.40 18.00
CA ALA A 315 0.54 2.01 18.16
C ALA A 315 2.02 1.80 17.75
N LYS A 316 2.71 0.94 18.50
CA LYS A 316 4.09 0.49 18.21
C LYS A 316 4.13 -0.73 17.30
N GLU A 317 2.99 -1.07 16.72
CA GLU A 317 2.83 -2.14 15.76
C GLU A 317 2.49 -1.53 14.40
N PHE A 318 2.99 -2.15 13.34
CA PHE A 318 2.89 -1.67 11.96
C PHE A 318 2.13 -2.69 11.12
N GLY A 319 1.10 -2.24 10.41
CA GLY A 319 0.28 -3.08 9.53
C GLY A 319 0.94 -3.27 8.18
N LEU A 320 0.34 -4.09 7.31
CA LEU A 320 0.76 -4.22 5.92
C LEU A 320 0.08 -3.13 5.07
N LEU A 321 0.86 -2.41 4.26
CA LEU A 321 0.38 -1.47 3.26
C LEU A 321 0.78 -1.97 1.87
N HIS A 322 -0.19 -2.12 0.97
CA HIS A 322 0.03 -2.43 -0.44
C HIS A 322 -0.17 -1.15 -1.26
N THR A 323 0.91 -0.47 -1.63
CA THR A 323 0.83 0.87 -2.24
C THR A 323 0.25 0.87 -3.66
N ASP A 324 0.41 -0.25 -4.39
CA ASP A 324 -0.08 -0.40 -5.76
C ASP A 324 -1.35 -1.29 -5.84
N LEU A 325 -2.32 -1.12 -4.94
CA LEU A 325 -3.53 -1.97 -4.93
C LEU A 325 -4.56 -1.54 -6.00
N ARG A 326 -4.14 -1.49 -7.28
CA ARG A 326 -4.97 -1.16 -8.44
C ARG A 326 -5.89 -2.31 -8.84
N MET A 327 -6.96 -2.03 -9.59
CA MET A 327 -7.88 -3.08 -10.04
C MET A 327 -7.19 -4.17 -10.88
N GLY A 328 -6.21 -3.79 -11.71
CA GLY A 328 -5.41 -4.74 -12.49
C GLY A 328 -4.71 -5.79 -11.63
N ARG A 329 -4.33 -5.46 -10.38
CA ARG A 329 -3.60 -6.35 -9.45
C ARG A 329 -4.48 -7.37 -8.74
N ILE A 330 -5.80 -7.28 -8.89
CA ILE A 330 -6.78 -8.08 -8.16
C ILE A 330 -7.44 -9.03 -9.15
N ILE A 331 -7.20 -10.33 -8.98
CA ILE A 331 -7.88 -11.36 -9.78
C ILE A 331 -9.14 -11.79 -9.04
N VAL A 332 -10.27 -11.76 -9.73
CA VAL A 332 -11.56 -12.22 -9.20
C VAL A 332 -11.79 -13.64 -9.66
N LYS A 333 -11.92 -14.56 -8.71
CA LYS A 333 -12.32 -15.93 -8.96
C LYS A 333 -13.67 -16.22 -8.33
N TRP A 334 -14.70 -16.32 -9.16
CA TRP A 334 -16.04 -16.69 -8.74
C TRP A 334 -16.11 -18.15 -8.32
N GLU A 335 -16.79 -18.42 -7.20
CA GLU A 335 -17.18 -19.78 -6.82
C GLU A 335 -18.34 -20.26 -7.72
N ALA A 336 -18.60 -21.56 -7.73
CA ALA A 336 -19.64 -22.14 -8.58
C ALA A 336 -21.02 -21.51 -8.27
N GLY A 337 -21.66 -20.94 -9.30
CA GLY A 337 -22.95 -20.25 -9.17
C GLY A 337 -22.84 -18.73 -8.92
N GLY A 338 -21.63 -18.17 -8.79
CA GLY A 338 -21.43 -16.72 -8.67
C GLY A 338 -21.93 -16.10 -7.37
N THR A 339 -22.22 -16.93 -6.36
CA THR A 339 -22.73 -16.47 -5.04
C THR A 339 -21.64 -15.98 -4.10
N ASP A 340 -20.37 -16.19 -4.46
CA ASP A 340 -19.20 -15.72 -3.72
C ASP A 340 -18.02 -15.55 -4.67
N ALA A 341 -17.04 -14.75 -4.26
CA ALA A 341 -15.79 -14.54 -4.97
C ALA A 341 -14.60 -14.63 -4.04
N ARG A 342 -13.49 -15.10 -4.59
CA ARG A 342 -12.17 -14.99 -3.98
C ARG A 342 -11.39 -13.91 -4.72
N LEU A 343 -10.87 -12.94 -3.97
CA LEU A 343 -9.93 -11.96 -4.48
C LEU A 343 -8.51 -12.46 -4.26
N ILE A 344 -7.73 -12.58 -5.34
CA ILE A 344 -6.31 -12.94 -5.28
C ILE A 344 -5.49 -11.72 -5.67
N VAL A 345 -4.60 -11.29 -4.76
CA VAL A 345 -3.78 -10.07 -4.93
C VAL A 345 -2.38 -10.43 -5.42
N THR A 346 -1.87 -9.63 -6.35
CA THR A 346 -0.53 -9.72 -6.97
C THR A 346 0.26 -8.43 -6.74
N GLY A 347 1.53 -8.36 -7.15
CA GLY A 347 2.35 -7.14 -7.02
C GLY A 347 2.90 -6.89 -5.60
N TRP A 348 3.18 -7.95 -4.85
CA TRP A 348 3.60 -7.87 -3.44
C TRP A 348 4.97 -7.21 -3.20
N GLU A 349 5.77 -6.98 -4.24
CA GLU A 349 6.96 -6.12 -4.20
C GLU A 349 6.64 -4.66 -3.82
N HIS A 350 5.39 -4.21 -4.02
CA HIS A 350 4.92 -2.88 -3.64
C HIS A 350 4.35 -2.80 -2.22
N ALA A 351 4.41 -3.92 -1.49
CA ALA A 351 3.94 -4.00 -0.11
C ALA A 351 5.08 -3.79 0.88
N HIS A 352 4.78 -3.13 2.00
CA HIS A 352 5.69 -2.96 3.12
C HIS A 352 4.89 -2.77 4.42
N ARG A 353 5.55 -2.81 5.57
CA ARG A 353 4.95 -2.44 6.85
C ARG A 353 4.98 -0.94 7.04
N ALA A 354 3.88 -0.36 7.50
CA ALA A 354 3.74 1.09 7.71
C ALA A 354 2.95 1.41 9.00
N PRO A 355 2.98 2.67 9.48
CA PRO A 355 2.11 3.13 10.56
C PRO A 355 0.65 2.79 10.29
N LEU A 356 -0.12 2.51 11.34
CA LEU A 356 -1.49 2.01 11.18
C LEU A 356 -2.39 3.00 10.43
N TRP A 357 -2.25 4.29 10.73
CA TRP A 357 -2.95 5.33 9.99
C TRP A 357 -2.56 5.34 8.51
N SER A 358 -1.32 4.98 8.14
CA SER A 358 -0.87 4.84 6.74
C SER A 358 -1.45 3.60 6.06
N CYS A 359 -1.57 2.47 6.79
CA CYS A 359 -2.21 1.25 6.30
C CYS A 359 -3.73 1.37 6.10
N ALA A 360 -4.39 2.27 6.82
CA ALA A 360 -5.84 2.48 6.75
C ALA A 360 -6.25 3.34 5.54
N ARG A 361 -5.81 2.94 4.34
CA ARG A 361 -6.11 3.60 3.06
C ARG A 361 -7.14 2.81 2.26
N MET A 362 -7.96 3.52 1.51
CA MET A 362 -8.73 2.89 0.44
C MET A 362 -7.79 2.56 -0.74
N PRO A 363 -8.10 1.51 -1.53
CA PRO A 363 -7.39 1.24 -2.78
C PRO A 363 -7.34 2.48 -3.69
N PRO A 364 -6.23 2.75 -4.40
CA PRO A 364 -6.07 3.95 -5.23
C PRO A 364 -7.20 4.20 -6.25
N PHE A 365 -7.74 3.14 -6.85
CA PHE A 365 -8.84 3.25 -7.83
C PHE A 365 -10.19 3.66 -7.21
N LEU A 366 -10.29 3.66 -5.87
CA LEU A 366 -11.43 4.18 -5.12
C LEU A 366 -11.14 5.58 -4.53
N LEU A 367 -9.96 6.13 -4.79
CA LEU A 367 -9.62 7.50 -4.41
C LEU A 367 -9.96 8.46 -5.55
N ASN A 368 -10.18 9.71 -5.17
CA ASN A 368 -10.49 10.78 -6.08
C ASN A 368 -9.21 11.17 -6.82
N GLY A 369 -9.03 10.70 -8.04
CA GLY A 369 -7.84 11.04 -8.79
C GLY A 369 -7.91 10.67 -10.27
N PRO A 370 -7.09 11.34 -11.12
CA PRO A 370 -6.86 10.92 -12.49
C PRO A 370 -6.02 9.63 -12.48
N GLY A 371 -6.63 8.53 -12.05
CA GLY A 371 -6.06 7.20 -12.15
C GLY A 371 -6.15 6.69 -13.59
N PRO A 372 -5.35 5.67 -13.94
CA PRO A 372 -5.49 4.98 -15.22
C PRO A 372 -6.83 4.22 -15.31
N GLU A 373 -7.49 3.95 -14.18
CA GLU A 373 -8.72 3.17 -14.14
C GLU A 373 -9.94 3.92 -14.68
N SER A 374 -10.79 3.19 -15.41
CA SER A 374 -11.96 3.69 -16.13
C SER A 374 -13.24 3.78 -15.27
N LEU A 375 -13.14 4.11 -13.98
CA LEU A 375 -14.33 4.29 -13.14
C LEU A 375 -14.84 5.74 -13.21
N SER A 376 -16.16 5.88 -13.34
CA SER A 376 -16.78 7.19 -13.14
C SER A 376 -16.61 7.62 -11.68
N TRP A 377 -16.64 8.93 -11.45
CA TRP A 377 -16.65 9.51 -10.12
C TRP A 377 -17.74 8.92 -9.20
N GLU A 378 -18.94 8.76 -9.76
CA GLU A 378 -20.10 8.24 -9.03
C GLU A 378 -19.88 6.77 -8.63
N ASP A 379 -19.30 5.96 -9.52
CA ASP A 379 -18.98 4.55 -9.24
C ASP A 379 -17.89 4.43 -8.16
N GLN A 380 -16.84 5.27 -8.22
CA GLN A 380 -15.80 5.30 -7.19
C GLN A 380 -16.39 5.65 -5.82
N ARG A 381 -17.24 6.68 -5.75
CA ARG A 381 -17.94 7.08 -4.53
C ARG A 381 -18.83 5.96 -3.99
N ALA A 382 -19.64 5.34 -4.85
CA ALA A 382 -20.55 4.27 -4.45
C ALA A 382 -19.79 3.01 -3.97
N ALA A 383 -18.71 2.62 -4.64
CA ALA A 383 -17.89 1.49 -4.21
C ALA A 383 -17.12 1.79 -2.91
N ARG A 384 -16.54 2.97 -2.78
CA ARG A 384 -15.88 3.43 -1.54
C ARG A 384 -16.84 3.38 -0.35
N ALA A 385 -18.08 3.84 -0.55
CA ALA A 385 -19.13 3.78 0.45
C ALA A 385 -19.44 2.35 0.90
N ARG A 386 -19.64 1.43 -0.06
CA ARG A 386 -19.88 0.01 0.22
C ARG A 386 -18.73 -0.63 0.98
N VAL A 387 -17.48 -0.43 0.53
CA VAL A 387 -16.29 -0.97 1.19
C VAL A 387 -16.17 -0.44 2.61
N PHE A 388 -16.37 0.87 2.82
CA PHE A 388 -16.32 1.46 4.16
C PHE A 388 -17.40 0.87 5.09
N ALA A 389 -18.64 0.75 4.61
CA ALA A 389 -19.73 0.12 5.37
C ALA A 389 -19.41 -1.34 5.70
N ALA A 390 -18.87 -2.10 4.75
CA ALA A 390 -18.45 -3.49 4.96
C ALA A 390 -17.31 -3.60 5.99
N VAL A 391 -16.35 -2.67 6.01
CA VAL A 391 -15.32 -2.62 7.07
C VAL A 391 -15.96 -2.34 8.43
N LEU A 392 -16.84 -1.33 8.51
CA LEU A 392 -17.50 -0.92 9.75
C LEU A 392 -18.32 -2.06 10.38
N HIS A 393 -18.99 -2.85 9.54
CA HIS A 393 -19.82 -3.98 9.97
C HIS A 393 -19.08 -5.32 10.01
N SER A 394 -17.79 -5.34 9.69
CA SER A 394 -17.02 -6.57 9.63
C SER A 394 -16.88 -7.20 11.03
N PRO A 395 -17.15 -8.51 11.18
CA PRO A 395 -16.93 -9.24 12.43
C PRO A 395 -15.44 -9.53 12.67
N LEU A 396 -14.56 -9.23 11.71
CA LEU A 396 -13.15 -9.50 11.84
C LEU A 396 -12.53 -8.67 12.99
N PRO A 397 -11.60 -9.25 13.76
CA PRO A 397 -10.84 -8.49 14.73
C PRO A 397 -10.18 -7.28 14.07
N LYS A 398 -10.05 -6.17 14.81
CA LYS A 398 -9.35 -4.96 14.37
C LYS A 398 -10.05 -4.15 13.26
N SER A 399 -11.24 -4.54 12.81
CA SER A 399 -12.05 -3.74 11.86
C SER A 399 -12.31 -2.32 12.39
N TRP A 400 -12.71 -2.19 13.65
CA TRP A 400 -12.91 -0.88 14.29
C TRP A 400 -11.61 -0.07 14.40
N GLU A 401 -10.46 -0.72 14.66
CA GLU A 401 -9.17 -0.03 14.70
C GLU A 401 -8.81 0.53 13.32
N TRP A 402 -9.16 -0.19 12.26
CA TRP A 402 -9.01 0.32 10.89
C TRP A 402 -9.84 1.58 10.69
N VAL A 403 -11.11 1.59 11.13
CA VAL A 403 -11.99 2.77 11.03
C VAL A 403 -11.41 3.95 11.79
N VAL A 404 -10.92 3.73 13.02
CA VAL A 404 -10.26 4.78 13.82
C VAL A 404 -9.03 5.34 13.13
N ALA A 405 -8.16 4.46 12.64
CA ALA A 405 -6.96 4.84 11.90
C ALA A 405 -7.30 5.57 10.59
N HIS A 406 -8.36 5.15 9.90
CA HIS A 406 -8.86 5.80 8.70
C HIS A 406 -9.38 7.20 9.01
N VAL A 407 -10.33 7.34 9.92
CA VAL A 407 -10.99 8.62 10.20
C VAL A 407 -10.03 9.61 10.88
N PHE A 408 -9.39 9.21 11.98
CA PHE A 408 -8.58 10.14 12.78
C PHE A 408 -7.12 10.23 12.33
N GLY A 409 -6.67 9.33 11.46
CA GLY A 409 -5.33 9.36 10.87
C GLY A 409 -5.26 10.04 9.49
N ALA A 410 -6.34 10.71 9.07
CA ALA A 410 -6.43 11.34 7.75
C ALA A 410 -5.37 12.42 7.54
N THR A 411 -5.15 13.29 8.54
CA THR A 411 -4.16 14.36 8.46
C THR A 411 -2.72 13.82 8.46
N GLU A 412 -2.43 12.75 9.22
CA GLU A 412 -1.15 12.06 9.17
C GLU A 412 -0.90 11.42 7.79
N ARG A 413 -1.88 10.76 7.19
CA ARG A 413 -1.77 10.21 5.82
C ARG A 413 -1.56 11.27 4.76
N TRP A 414 -2.24 12.41 4.90
CA TRP A 414 -2.08 13.54 4.00
C TRP A 414 -0.65 14.10 4.10
N PHE A 415 -0.17 14.32 5.32
CA PHE A 415 1.18 14.81 5.57
C PHE A 415 2.26 13.83 5.11
N GLU A 416 2.07 12.52 5.33
CA GLU A 416 2.89 11.46 4.74
C GLU A 416 2.91 11.56 3.22
N GLY A 417 1.76 11.82 2.58
CA GLY A 417 1.66 12.03 1.13
C GLY A 417 2.49 13.22 0.64
N VAL A 418 2.44 14.35 1.35
CA VAL A 418 3.25 15.54 1.05
C VAL A 418 4.74 15.24 1.19
N LEU A 419 5.15 14.62 2.30
CA LEU A 419 6.53 14.19 2.48
C LEU A 419 6.96 13.21 1.39
N SER A 420 6.04 12.35 0.95
CA SER A 420 6.20 11.31 -0.07
C SER A 420 6.30 11.80 -1.49
N ALA A 421 5.88 13.03 -1.76
CA ALA A 421 5.93 13.60 -3.09
C ALA A 421 7.37 13.71 -3.61
N SER A 422 7.51 13.68 -4.94
CA SER A 422 8.77 13.99 -5.59
C SER A 422 9.17 15.44 -5.31
N TRP A 423 10.47 15.72 -5.12
CA TRP A 423 10.97 17.08 -4.87
C TRP A 423 10.71 18.05 -6.02
N GLY A 424 10.43 17.55 -7.24
CA GLY A 424 9.95 18.39 -8.34
C GLY A 424 8.56 18.99 -8.11
N PHE A 425 7.78 18.45 -7.17
CA PHE A 425 6.50 19.01 -6.73
C PHE A 425 6.63 19.97 -5.54
N ARG A 426 7.81 20.60 -5.34
CA ARG A 426 8.04 21.50 -4.21
C ARG A 426 7.00 22.60 -4.09
N ASP A 427 6.63 23.25 -5.19
CA ASP A 427 5.65 24.34 -5.15
C ASP A 427 4.27 23.84 -4.72
N THR A 428 3.86 22.64 -5.15
CA THR A 428 2.65 21.97 -4.65
C THR A 428 2.76 21.67 -3.16
N ALA A 429 3.92 21.23 -2.67
CA ALA A 429 4.15 20.98 -1.25
C ALA A 429 4.02 22.28 -0.40
N GLU A 430 4.47 23.43 -0.90
CA GLU A 430 4.29 24.72 -0.24
C GLU A 430 2.82 25.17 -0.20
N VAL A 431 2.06 24.93 -1.28
CA VAL A 431 0.61 25.16 -1.27
C VAL A 431 -0.07 24.26 -0.23
N CYS A 432 0.32 22.98 -0.17
CA CYS A 432 -0.15 22.06 0.84
C CYS A 432 0.18 22.54 2.27
N LEU A 433 1.37 23.07 2.53
CA LEU A 433 1.73 23.65 3.83
C LEU A 433 0.83 24.82 4.25
N ALA A 434 0.48 25.71 3.33
CA ALA A 434 -0.45 26.80 3.63
C ALA A 434 -1.82 26.25 4.06
N ARG A 435 -2.30 25.22 3.37
CA ARG A 435 -3.58 24.57 3.69
C ARG A 435 -3.54 23.75 4.97
N LEU A 436 -2.40 23.14 5.30
CA LEU A 436 -2.21 22.54 6.61
C LEU A 436 -2.30 23.58 7.72
N ALA A 437 -1.71 24.77 7.51
CA ALA A 437 -1.78 25.85 8.49
C ALA A 437 -3.24 26.30 8.73
N GLU A 438 -4.05 26.38 7.67
CA GLU A 438 -5.49 26.66 7.78
C GLU A 438 -6.24 25.56 8.54
N HIS A 439 -5.99 24.29 8.19
CA HIS A 439 -6.57 23.15 8.89
C HIS A 439 -6.18 23.14 10.38
N TRP A 440 -4.90 23.37 10.68
CA TRP A 440 -4.38 23.48 12.03
C TRP A 440 -5.08 24.58 12.85
N ALA A 441 -5.23 25.77 12.27
CA ALA A 441 -5.91 26.88 12.94
C ALA A 441 -7.38 26.55 13.28
N ARG A 442 -8.03 25.73 12.45
CA ARG A 442 -9.41 25.27 12.67
C ARG A 442 -9.50 24.23 13.78
N GLU A 443 -8.62 23.22 13.78
CA GLU A 443 -8.68 22.12 14.76
C GLU A 443 -8.11 22.51 16.14
N GLY A 444 -7.18 23.48 16.18
CA GLY A 444 -6.51 23.95 17.39
C GLY A 444 -6.57 25.46 17.58
N PRO A 445 -7.75 26.07 17.79
CA PRO A 445 -7.87 27.52 17.93
C PRO A 445 -7.02 28.01 19.11
N GLY A 446 -6.01 28.84 18.82
CA GLY A 446 -5.09 29.41 19.81
C GLY A 446 -3.68 28.79 19.83
N VAL A 447 -3.42 27.72 19.07
CA VAL A 447 -2.07 27.22 18.84
C VAL A 447 -1.56 27.73 17.51
N ALA A 448 -0.55 28.60 17.53
CA ALA A 448 0.04 29.11 16.29
C ALA A 448 0.67 27.95 15.49
N PHE A 449 0.47 27.97 14.17
CA PHE A 449 1.17 27.04 13.29
C PHE A 449 2.69 27.33 13.38
N PRO A 450 3.54 26.31 13.60
CA PRO A 450 4.95 26.53 13.97
C PRO A 450 5.83 26.96 12.79
N LEU A 451 5.26 27.15 11.60
CA LEU A 451 5.96 27.58 10.39
C LEU A 451 5.29 28.81 9.77
N GLU A 452 6.09 29.67 9.19
CA GLU A 452 5.60 30.66 8.22
C GLU A 452 5.19 29.92 6.93
N THR A 453 4.03 30.22 6.35
CA THR A 453 3.55 29.59 5.11
C THR A 453 2.96 30.62 4.14
N GLY A 454 2.72 30.21 2.89
CA GLY A 454 2.02 31.03 1.90
C GLY A 454 2.85 32.15 1.27
N GLY A 455 2.16 33.17 0.77
CA GLY A 455 2.74 34.23 -0.06
C GLY A 455 3.81 35.07 0.65
N SER A 456 3.71 35.27 1.96
CA SER A 456 4.71 36.00 2.75
C SER A 456 6.06 35.28 2.75
N TYR A 457 6.06 33.96 2.98
CA TYR A 457 7.26 33.13 2.93
C TYR A 457 7.84 33.07 1.50
N LEU A 458 7.00 32.80 0.50
CA LEU A 458 7.44 32.75 -0.90
C LEU A 458 8.00 34.09 -1.36
N HIS A 459 7.37 35.21 -1.01
CA HIS A 459 7.85 36.55 -1.36
C HIS A 459 9.18 36.87 -0.65
N ALA A 460 9.29 36.58 0.65
CA ALA A 460 10.55 36.78 1.39
C ALA A 460 11.71 35.95 0.79
N ARG A 461 11.46 34.71 0.37
CA ARG A 461 12.48 33.81 -0.19
C ARG A 461 12.75 34.01 -1.69
N MET A 462 11.77 34.44 -2.48
CA MET A 462 11.94 34.70 -3.92
C MET A 462 12.75 35.98 -4.16
N PHE A 463 12.58 37.00 -3.31
CA PHE A 463 13.20 38.31 -3.51
C PHE A 463 14.41 38.59 -2.63
N SER A 464 14.69 37.78 -1.60
CA SER A 464 15.98 37.86 -0.89
C SER A 464 17.07 37.17 -1.70
N GLN A 465 18.03 37.95 -2.22
CA GLN A 465 19.27 37.43 -2.84
C GLN A 465 20.30 36.95 -1.80
N SER A 466 19.97 37.02 -0.51
CA SER A 466 20.87 36.62 0.56
C SER A 466 21.11 35.11 0.53
N PRO A 467 22.36 34.63 0.69
CA PRO A 467 22.66 33.20 0.80
C PRO A 467 21.82 32.55 1.91
N ILE A 468 21.28 31.36 1.65
CA ILE A 468 20.55 30.58 2.65
C ILE A 468 21.55 30.07 3.69
N ASP A 469 21.49 30.61 4.90
CA ASP A 469 22.21 30.08 6.06
C ASP A 469 21.37 28.97 6.70
N ILE A 470 21.61 27.73 6.28
CA ILE A 470 20.84 26.54 6.69
C ILE A 470 20.96 26.30 8.21
N ASP A 471 22.01 26.79 8.85
CA ASP A 471 22.30 26.55 10.27
C ASP A 471 21.57 27.53 11.22
N ARG A 472 20.77 28.47 10.69
CA ARG A 472 20.27 29.64 11.46
C ARG A 472 18.75 29.85 11.49
N VAL A 473 17.96 28.80 11.29
CA VAL A 473 16.48 28.90 11.33
C VAL A 473 16.00 29.06 12.79
N LEU A 474 15.78 30.32 13.21
CA LEU A 474 15.05 30.67 14.44
C LEU A 474 13.60 31.05 14.10
N VAL A 475 12.66 30.47 14.84
CA VAL A 475 11.21 30.66 14.66
C VAL A 475 10.79 32.04 15.17
N SER A 476 10.24 32.88 14.31
CA SER A 476 9.52 34.11 14.68
C SER A 476 8.08 34.08 14.14
N ALA A 477 7.15 34.70 14.86
CA ALA A 477 5.72 34.69 14.55
C ALA A 477 5.28 35.93 13.74
N PRO A 478 4.28 35.82 12.84
CA PRO A 478 3.56 36.99 12.34
C PRO A 478 2.02 36.93 12.43
N ALA A 479 1.42 38.11 12.25
CA ALA A 479 0.00 38.50 12.35
C ALA A 479 -0.82 38.21 11.06
N PRO A 480 -2.18 38.26 11.09
CA PRO A 480 -3.02 37.72 10.00
C PRO A 480 -3.34 38.76 8.90
N GLY A 481 -3.56 38.27 7.67
CA GLY A 481 -4.13 39.03 6.54
C GLY A 481 -4.96 38.10 5.62
N PRO A 482 -5.98 38.61 4.87
CA PRO A 482 -6.92 37.77 4.12
C PRO A 482 -6.66 37.75 2.60
N GLY A 483 -6.90 36.60 1.94
CA GLY A 483 -7.26 36.56 0.51
C GLY A 483 -6.79 35.36 -0.34
N ALA A 484 -7.75 34.48 -0.67
CA ALA A 484 -8.07 33.77 -1.94
C ALA A 484 -7.08 32.85 -2.72
N GLY A 485 -7.60 31.66 -3.12
CA GLY A 485 -7.19 30.97 -4.36
C GLY A 485 -7.45 29.43 -4.44
N ALA A 486 -8.34 29.02 -5.36
CA ALA A 486 -8.59 27.69 -5.98
C ALA A 486 -8.68 26.41 -5.11
N LEU A 487 -9.81 25.70 -5.27
CA LEU A 487 -10.03 24.36 -4.72
C LEU A 487 -9.22 23.30 -5.48
N SER A 488 -8.83 22.24 -4.79
CA SER A 488 -8.06 21.12 -5.33
C SER A 488 -8.72 19.78 -5.03
N ALA A 489 -8.45 18.77 -5.86
CA ALA A 489 -9.05 17.42 -5.86
C ALA A 489 -9.11 16.66 -4.52
N TRP A 490 -8.49 17.15 -3.45
CA TRP A 490 -8.48 16.53 -2.11
C TRP A 490 -9.37 17.25 -1.06
N GLU A 491 -9.88 18.46 -1.32
CA GLU A 491 -11.00 19.00 -0.50
C GLU A 491 -12.25 18.10 -0.64
N GLU A 492 -12.37 17.42 -1.79
CA GLU A 492 -13.37 16.38 -2.04
C GLU A 492 -13.09 15.07 -1.29
N GLU A 493 -11.86 14.77 -0.86
CA GLU A 493 -11.53 13.57 -0.07
C GLU A 493 -11.83 13.80 1.42
N LEU A 494 -11.59 15.01 1.94
CA LEU A 494 -12.08 15.44 3.26
C LEU A 494 -13.61 15.60 3.29
N GLN A 495 -14.24 15.98 2.17
CA GLN A 495 -15.70 15.97 1.99
C GLN A 495 -16.27 14.59 1.60
N ALA A 496 -15.45 13.57 1.32
CA ALA A 496 -15.88 12.25 0.84
C ALA A 496 -16.51 11.35 1.91
N THR A 497 -16.64 11.81 3.16
CA THR A 497 -17.60 11.20 4.08
C THR A 497 -18.98 11.72 3.72
N ASP A 498 -19.52 11.13 2.65
CA ASP A 498 -20.84 11.44 2.13
C ASP A 498 -21.89 11.31 3.25
N PRO A 499 -22.66 12.38 3.57
CA PRO A 499 -23.71 12.34 4.58
C PRO A 499 -24.73 11.20 4.34
N GLU A 500 -24.99 10.82 3.08
CA GLU A 500 -25.94 9.75 2.74
C GLU A 500 -25.35 8.36 3.00
N VAL A 501 -24.05 8.17 2.76
CA VAL A 501 -23.32 6.93 3.10
C VAL A 501 -23.26 6.76 4.61
N LEU A 502 -23.08 7.88 5.31
CA LEU A 502 -23.13 7.96 6.76
C LEU A 502 -24.55 7.64 7.27
N GLU A 503 -25.60 8.16 6.65
CA GLU A 503 -27.01 7.88 6.98
C GLU A 503 -27.41 6.41 6.71
N ALA A 504 -26.93 5.82 5.61
CA ALA A 504 -27.16 4.41 5.28
C ALA A 504 -26.40 3.46 6.23
N ALA A 505 -25.19 3.82 6.64
CA ALA A 505 -24.45 3.13 7.69
C ALA A 505 -25.15 3.29 9.06
N MET A 506 -25.81 4.43 9.31
CA MET A 506 -26.60 4.69 10.52
C MET A 506 -27.87 3.82 10.59
N GLU A 507 -28.63 3.65 9.51
CA GLU A 507 -29.81 2.77 9.49
C GLU A 507 -29.42 1.28 9.61
N SER A 508 -28.35 0.87 8.93
CA SER A 508 -27.82 -0.50 9.03
C SER A 508 -27.27 -0.81 10.42
N TRP A 509 -26.67 0.16 11.11
CA TRP A 509 -26.20 0.00 12.49
C TRP A 509 -27.34 -0.12 13.51
N LYS A 510 -28.43 0.66 13.36
CA LYS A 510 -29.64 0.49 14.20
C LYS A 510 -30.21 -0.94 14.08
N ALA A 511 -30.15 -1.53 12.89
CA ALA A 511 -30.55 -2.92 12.67
C ALA A 511 -29.59 -3.93 13.34
N PHE A 512 -28.28 -3.70 13.28
CA PHE A 512 -27.28 -4.52 13.98
C PHE A 512 -27.42 -4.43 15.50
N ASP A 513 -27.65 -3.23 16.06
CA ASP A 513 -27.81 -3.03 17.50
C ASP A 513 -29.07 -3.73 18.04
N ALA A 514 -30.15 -3.75 17.23
CA ALA A 514 -31.35 -4.54 17.53
C ALA A 514 -31.12 -6.06 17.51
N VAL A 515 -30.07 -6.57 16.85
CA VAL A 515 -29.67 -7.98 16.87
C VAL A 515 -28.74 -8.27 18.06
N ALA A 516 -27.75 -7.40 18.30
CA ALA A 516 -26.82 -7.54 19.42
C ALA A 516 -27.50 -7.39 20.80
N ALA A 517 -28.54 -6.57 20.91
CA ALA A 517 -29.38 -6.46 22.11
C ALA A 517 -30.11 -7.78 22.48
N ARG A 518 -30.18 -8.76 21.57
CA ARG A 518 -30.76 -10.09 21.82
C ARG A 518 -29.79 -11.07 22.48
N GLY A 519 -28.55 -10.66 22.74
CA GLY A 519 -27.64 -11.38 23.65
C GLY A 519 -26.89 -12.58 23.06
N GLU A 520 -26.67 -12.64 21.75
CA GLU A 520 -26.07 -13.83 21.09
C GLU A 520 -24.52 -13.79 20.95
N ALA A 521 -23.84 -12.72 21.32
CA ALA A 521 -22.38 -12.60 21.15
C ALA A 521 -21.60 -12.74 22.48
N ASN A 522 -20.98 -13.92 22.69
CA ASN A 522 -20.06 -14.18 23.80
C ASN A 522 -18.64 -13.68 23.47
N GLY A 523 -18.22 -12.56 24.07
CA GLY A 523 -16.83 -12.11 24.00
C GLY A 523 -16.58 -10.78 24.72
N GLU A 524 -15.76 -10.80 25.78
CA GLU A 524 -15.41 -9.67 26.65
C GLU A 524 -14.43 -8.68 25.99
N VAL A 525 -14.96 -7.77 25.18
CA VAL A 525 -14.62 -6.35 25.28
C VAL A 525 -15.92 -5.68 25.75
N PRO A 526 -15.94 -4.64 26.61
CA PRO A 526 -17.21 -4.04 27.01
C PRO A 526 -17.90 -3.49 25.76
N LEU A 527 -18.80 -4.28 25.18
CA LEU A 527 -19.50 -4.04 23.92
C LEU A 527 -20.12 -2.64 23.94
N GLU A 528 -20.58 -2.24 25.13
CA GLU A 528 -21.14 -0.94 25.45
C GLU A 528 -20.15 0.24 25.30
N ARG A 529 -18.86 0.06 25.62
CA ARG A 529 -17.83 1.09 25.42
C ARG A 529 -17.43 1.23 23.97
N THR A 530 -17.35 0.11 23.23
CA THR A 530 -17.15 0.15 21.78
C THR A 530 -18.35 0.77 21.10
N ARG A 531 -19.58 0.45 21.53
CA ARG A 531 -20.83 1.08 21.07
C ARG A 531 -20.85 2.58 21.33
N GLN A 532 -20.59 3.00 22.56
CA GLN A 532 -20.56 4.43 22.91
C GLN A 532 -19.46 5.16 22.15
N PHE A 533 -18.29 4.55 21.98
CA PHE A 533 -17.22 5.11 21.17
C PHE A 533 -17.61 5.23 19.69
N VAL A 534 -18.17 4.17 19.09
CA VAL A 534 -18.68 4.21 17.72
C VAL A 534 -19.77 5.28 17.58
N GLU A 535 -20.63 5.43 18.58
CA GLU A 535 -21.67 6.46 18.61
C GLU A 535 -21.09 7.88 18.72
N GLU A 536 -20.02 8.07 19.48
CA GLU A 536 -19.31 9.34 19.63
C GLU A 536 -18.48 9.67 18.38
N VAL A 537 -17.80 8.68 17.78
CA VAL A 537 -17.14 8.82 16.48
C VAL A 537 -18.18 9.13 15.41
N ARG A 538 -19.34 8.47 15.45
CA ARG A 538 -20.48 8.75 14.58
C ARG A 538 -21.01 10.17 14.78
N VAL A 539 -21.14 10.66 16.02
CA VAL A 539 -21.54 12.04 16.32
C VAL A 539 -20.50 13.05 15.84
N ALA A 540 -19.21 12.77 16.03
CA ALA A 540 -18.11 13.61 15.55
C ALA A 540 -18.05 13.64 14.01
N MET A 541 -18.24 12.50 13.35
CA MET A 541 -18.34 12.39 11.89
C MET A 541 -19.58 13.12 11.35
N ASN A 542 -20.73 13.02 12.04
CA ASN A 542 -21.94 13.78 11.70
C ASN A 542 -21.73 15.29 11.86
N ALA A 543 -21.02 15.75 12.91
CA ALA A 543 -20.69 17.16 13.11
C ALA A 543 -19.77 17.70 12.01
N LEU A 544 -18.83 16.89 11.51
CA LEU A 544 -17.97 17.22 10.37
C LEU A 544 -18.76 17.26 9.05
N ALA A 545 -19.76 16.39 8.88
CA ALA A 545 -20.64 16.37 7.70
C ALA A 545 -21.65 17.54 7.63
N ILE A 546 -22.20 17.97 8.78
CA ILE A 546 -23.21 19.05 8.87
C ILE A 546 -22.59 20.45 8.66
N GLY A 547 -21.28 20.60 8.79
CA GLY A 547 -20.56 21.85 8.47
C GLY A 547 -20.57 22.25 6.98
N GLY A 548 -21.05 21.39 6.09
CA GLY A 548 -21.14 21.60 4.63
C GLY A 548 -22.44 22.27 4.13
N GLY A 549 -23.21 22.95 4.99
CA GLY A 549 -24.52 23.51 4.64
C GLY A 549 -24.51 24.94 4.10
N SER A 550 -24.32 25.12 2.79
CA SER A 550 -24.93 26.22 1.98
C SER A 550 -24.58 26.04 0.49
N GLN A 551 -25.44 25.35 -0.25
CA GLN A 551 -25.31 25.08 -1.69
C GLN A 551 -25.55 26.30 -2.62
N SER A 552 -25.91 27.51 -2.14
CA SER A 552 -26.20 28.65 -3.05
C SER A 552 -25.07 29.66 -3.25
N ALA A 553 -24.12 29.78 -2.31
CA ALA A 553 -22.98 30.69 -2.46
C ALA A 553 -21.87 30.11 -3.34
N SER A 554 -21.66 28.79 -3.27
CA SER A 554 -20.63 28.07 -4.03
C SER A 554 -20.97 28.00 -5.53
N GLN A 555 -22.25 27.86 -5.89
CA GLN A 555 -22.69 27.86 -7.30
C GLN A 555 -22.64 29.25 -7.96
N GLN A 556 -22.80 30.34 -7.19
CA GLN A 556 -22.65 31.70 -7.72
C GLN A 556 -21.18 32.13 -7.88
N LEU A 557 -20.26 31.55 -7.10
CA LEU A 557 -18.81 31.76 -7.26
C LEU A 557 -18.17 30.87 -8.34
N LEU A 558 -18.78 29.73 -8.67
CA LEU A 558 -18.33 28.83 -9.74
C LEU A 558 -18.75 29.27 -11.16
N SER A 559 -19.66 30.25 -11.30
CA SER A 559 -20.20 30.68 -12.59
C SER A 559 -19.58 31.96 -13.16
N ALA A 560 -18.59 32.56 -12.48
CA ALA A 560 -17.99 33.83 -12.88
C ALA A 560 -16.45 33.81 -12.82
N TRP A 561 -15.78 33.12 -13.77
CA TRP A 561 -14.55 33.58 -14.47
C TRP A 561 -13.91 32.48 -15.35
N PRO A 562 -13.00 32.81 -16.30
CA PRO A 562 -12.90 32.14 -17.58
C PRO A 562 -11.71 31.17 -17.61
N ASP A 563 -11.86 30.16 -18.45
CA ASP A 563 -10.85 29.18 -18.82
C ASP A 563 -9.67 29.83 -19.59
N PRO A 564 -8.40 29.73 -19.12
CA PRO A 564 -7.26 30.18 -19.89
C PRO A 564 -6.53 29.05 -20.65
N MET A 565 -7.09 27.84 -20.80
CA MET A 565 -6.42 26.76 -21.56
C MET A 565 -7.26 26.12 -22.69
N ASN A 566 -8.25 26.85 -23.22
CA ASN A 566 -8.85 26.57 -24.53
C ASN A 566 -8.82 27.80 -25.45
N GLN A 567 -7.62 28.10 -25.96
CA GLN A 567 -7.26 28.83 -27.18
C GLN A 567 -5.71 28.85 -27.14
N VAL A 568 -4.95 28.29 -28.07
CA VAL A 568 -4.77 28.69 -29.47
C VAL A 568 -4.14 27.51 -30.24
N ASP A 569 -4.42 27.45 -31.54
CA ASP A 569 -3.54 26.93 -32.61
C ASP A 569 -2.04 27.29 -32.44
#